data_AF-A0A965DGL9-F1
#
_entry.id   AF-A0A965DGL9-F1
#
_cell.length_a   1.000
_cell.length_b   1.000
_cell.length_c   1.000
_cell.angle_alpha   90.00
_cell.angle_beta   90.00
_cell.angle_gamma   90.00
#
_symmetry.space_group_name_H-M   'P 1'
#
loop_
_entity.id
_entity.type
_entity.pdbx_description
1 polymer ?
#
loop_
_entity_poly.entity_id
_entity_poly.type
_entity_poly.pdbx_seq_one_letter_code
_entity_poly.pdbx_strand_id
1 'polypeptide(L)'
;KAADSAATARLPETYHWLLVPEQMTPQAPVGWQAVKLGSSDALAVRVSKKLRSDETLVLSLGATILRKHLDDVPLWRGDHVAVKQLIEDFARYLYLPRIAGPEVLVQAMQDGVALLTWHSDSFAYAESYDQAGGRYRGLHGGQVVTLSEDSAGVLVKPDVAQHQMDAETKPAIPPEPSEGGLTGVGPGTSGGQSGQGTGTTTGGGSPTKVAPRRFYGTVVVDPARAGRDAGRIADEVIAHLVGQLGAEVTVTIEIQANLPSGASDQLVRIVTENSRTLKFTSLGFESE
;
A
#
# COMPACT_ATOMS: atom_id res chain seq x y z
N LYS A 1 28.67 2.12 54.54
CA LYS A 1 29.70 1.90 53.50
C LYS A 1 29.92 0.42 53.19
N ALA A 2 30.52 -0.39 54.07
CA ALA A 2 30.76 -1.81 53.77
C ALA A 2 29.46 -2.64 53.61
N ALA A 3 28.46 -2.39 54.46
CA ALA A 3 27.14 -3.00 54.34
C ALA A 3 26.42 -2.62 53.03
N ASP A 4 26.50 -1.35 52.63
CA ASP A 4 25.87 -0.86 51.38
C ASP A 4 26.52 -1.50 50.14
N SER A 5 27.85 -1.63 50.13
CA SER A 5 28.58 -2.31 49.06
C SER A 5 28.22 -3.80 48.98
N ALA A 6 28.07 -4.47 50.13
CA ALA A 6 27.65 -5.87 50.18
C ALA A 6 26.21 -6.04 49.66
N ALA A 7 25.28 -5.18 50.08
CA ALA A 7 23.90 -5.18 49.58
C ALA A 7 23.85 -4.94 48.07
N THR A 8 24.59 -3.95 47.57
CA THR A 8 24.68 -3.63 46.13
C THR A 8 25.18 -4.82 45.31
N ALA A 9 26.15 -5.59 45.83
CA ALA A 9 26.66 -6.78 45.15
C ALA A 9 25.69 -7.97 45.18
N ARG A 10 24.91 -8.14 46.25
CA ARG A 10 24.00 -9.29 46.42
C ARG A 10 22.63 -9.10 45.79
N LEU A 11 22.18 -7.86 45.61
CA LEU A 11 20.90 -7.57 44.96
C LEU A 11 20.80 -8.18 43.54
N PRO A 12 21.77 -8.01 42.63
CA PRO A 12 21.72 -8.63 41.31
C PRO A 12 21.73 -10.16 41.34
N GLU A 13 22.38 -10.77 42.35
CA GLU A 13 22.39 -12.23 42.56
C GLU A 13 21.08 -12.75 43.13
N THR A 14 20.32 -11.92 43.85
CA THR A 14 19.02 -12.32 44.45
C THR A 14 17.90 -12.28 43.40
N TYR A 15 17.86 -11.25 42.55
CA TYR A 15 16.83 -11.06 41.53
C TYR A 15 17.23 -11.66 40.17
N HIS A 16 17.53 -12.96 40.17
CA HIS A 16 18.17 -13.63 39.04
C HIS A 16 17.24 -14.53 38.22
N TRP A 17 15.95 -14.55 38.51
CA TRP A 17 14.95 -15.29 37.74
C TRP A 17 14.09 -14.32 36.93
N LEU A 18 14.01 -14.56 35.63
CA LEU A 18 13.03 -13.97 34.74
C LEU A 18 11.87 -14.95 34.58
N LEU A 19 10.67 -14.50 34.90
CA LEU A 19 9.44 -15.26 34.69
C LEU A 19 8.72 -14.70 33.48
N VAL A 20 8.61 -15.50 32.42
CA VAL A 20 7.93 -15.13 31.18
C VAL A 20 6.60 -15.88 31.12
N PRO A 21 5.45 -15.19 31.14
CA PRO A 21 4.17 -15.86 30.99
C PRO A 21 3.97 -16.24 29.51
N GLU A 22 3.46 -17.45 29.28
CA GLU A 22 3.26 -18.02 27.95
C GLU A 22 1.83 -18.54 27.81
N GLN A 23 1.27 -18.39 26.62
CA GLN A 23 -0.02 -18.97 26.27
C GLN A 23 -0.02 -19.32 24.77
N MET A 24 -0.16 -20.60 24.42
CA MET A 24 -0.04 -21.03 23.02
C MET A 24 -1.26 -20.70 22.16
N THR A 25 -2.46 -20.78 22.76
CA THR A 25 -3.73 -20.49 22.10
C THR A 25 -4.68 -19.83 23.10
N PRO A 26 -5.75 -19.14 22.65
CA PRO A 26 -6.70 -18.50 23.58
C PRO A 26 -7.34 -19.47 24.59
N GLN A 27 -7.43 -20.76 24.25
CA GLN A 27 -8.01 -21.81 25.09
C GLN A 27 -6.97 -22.52 25.99
N ALA A 28 -5.68 -22.33 25.72
CA ALA A 28 -4.63 -22.95 26.52
C ALA A 28 -4.52 -22.27 27.89
N PRO A 29 -4.18 -23.01 28.97
CA PRO A 29 -3.87 -22.42 30.26
C PRO A 29 -2.62 -21.55 30.18
N VAL A 30 -2.54 -20.51 31.00
CA VAL A 30 -1.35 -19.66 31.12
C VAL A 30 -0.24 -20.44 31.84
N GLY A 31 0.90 -20.57 31.18
CA GLY A 31 2.13 -21.14 31.72
C GLY A 31 3.15 -20.06 32.11
N TRP A 32 4.20 -20.50 32.81
CA TRP A 32 5.33 -19.65 33.17
C TRP A 32 6.64 -20.33 32.81
N GLN A 33 7.46 -19.67 32.01
CA GLN A 33 8.83 -20.05 31.76
C GLN A 33 9.74 -19.33 32.76
N ALA A 34 10.52 -20.10 33.52
CA ALA A 34 11.50 -19.56 34.46
C ALA A 34 12.91 -19.63 33.87
N VAL A 35 13.51 -18.47 33.63
CA VAL A 35 14.83 -18.32 33.01
C VAL A 35 15.81 -17.73 34.01
N LYS A 36 16.93 -18.42 34.23
CA LYS A 36 18.00 -17.91 35.09
C LYS A 36 18.83 -16.87 34.35
N LEU A 37 18.95 -15.67 34.90
CA LEU A 37 19.75 -14.56 34.39
C LEU A 37 21.15 -14.53 35.03
N GLY A 38 22.12 -14.03 34.28
CA GLY A 38 23.45 -13.70 34.80
C GLY A 38 23.41 -12.47 35.73
N SER A 39 24.46 -12.28 36.52
CA SER A 39 24.58 -11.17 37.47
C SER A 39 25.18 -9.89 36.88
N SER A 40 25.67 -9.92 35.64
CA SER A 40 26.19 -8.74 34.93
C SER A 40 25.06 -7.82 34.47
N ASP A 41 25.35 -6.52 34.38
CA ASP A 41 24.43 -5.44 34.00
C ASP A 41 23.27 -5.18 35.00
N ALA A 42 22.62 -4.02 34.84
CA ALA A 42 21.39 -3.69 35.55
C ALA A 42 20.23 -4.62 35.13
N LEU A 43 19.28 -4.85 36.04
CA LEU A 43 18.15 -5.78 35.88
C LEU A 43 17.41 -5.62 34.54
N ALA A 44 16.98 -4.41 34.21
CA ALA A 44 16.23 -4.16 32.98
C ALA A 44 17.06 -4.48 31.72
N VAL A 45 18.35 -4.10 31.72
CA VAL A 45 19.26 -4.32 30.58
C VAL A 45 19.42 -5.82 30.31
N ARG A 46 19.68 -6.63 31.34
CA ARG A 46 19.86 -8.07 31.17
C ARG A 46 18.55 -8.78 30.82
N VAL A 47 17.42 -8.35 31.36
CA VAL A 47 16.09 -8.89 31.00
C VAL A 47 15.82 -8.63 29.52
N SER A 48 15.93 -7.38 29.06
CA SER A 48 15.68 -7.03 27.67
C SER A 48 16.64 -7.73 26.70
N LYS A 49 17.94 -7.83 27.04
CA LYS A 49 18.91 -8.61 26.26
C LYS A 49 18.50 -10.08 26.16
N LYS A 50 18.09 -10.69 27.27
CA LYS A 50 17.67 -12.09 27.29
C LYS A 50 16.40 -12.33 26.49
N LEU A 51 15.36 -11.53 26.71
CA LEU A 51 14.10 -11.65 25.96
C LEU A 51 14.30 -11.47 24.45
N ARG A 52 15.16 -10.53 24.03
CA ARG A 52 15.51 -10.34 22.62
C ARG A 52 16.28 -11.54 22.06
N SER A 53 17.26 -12.06 22.80
CA SER A 53 18.06 -13.22 22.37
C SER A 53 17.23 -14.50 22.25
N ASP A 54 16.22 -14.65 23.09
CA ASP A 54 15.30 -15.79 23.07
C ASP A 54 14.09 -15.57 22.14
N GLU A 55 14.07 -14.47 21.38
CA GLU A 55 12.98 -14.08 20.47
C GLU A 55 11.60 -13.95 21.14
N THR A 56 11.58 -13.77 22.46
CA THR A 56 10.35 -13.58 23.27
C THR A 56 9.95 -12.11 23.41
N LEU A 57 10.76 -11.19 22.87
CA LEU A 57 10.45 -9.78 22.70
C LEU A 57 10.70 -9.37 21.24
N VAL A 58 9.63 -9.02 20.54
CA VAL A 58 9.62 -8.67 19.13
C VAL A 58 9.88 -7.17 18.97
N LEU A 59 10.97 -6.81 18.29
CA LEU A 59 11.35 -5.42 18.02
C LEU A 59 10.91 -4.92 16.63
N SER A 60 10.54 -5.83 15.75
CA SER A 60 10.06 -5.55 14.39
C SER A 60 9.11 -6.66 13.99
N LEU A 61 7.97 -6.31 13.39
CA LEU A 61 6.96 -7.26 12.96
C LEU A 61 6.68 -7.04 11.47
N GLY A 62 6.73 -8.10 10.67
CA GLY A 62 6.39 -8.02 9.26
C GLY A 62 4.88 -7.97 9.03
N ALA A 63 4.44 -7.20 8.03
CA ALA A 63 3.02 -7.05 7.70
C ALA A 63 2.30 -8.38 7.43
N THR A 64 2.94 -9.31 6.72
CA THR A 64 2.37 -10.64 6.44
C THR A 64 2.22 -11.49 7.70
N ILE A 65 3.12 -11.34 8.67
CA ILE A 65 3.01 -12.02 9.97
C ILE A 65 1.89 -11.39 10.80
N LEU A 66 1.77 -10.06 10.78
CA LEU A 66 0.63 -9.38 11.38
C LEU A 66 -0.69 -9.87 10.78
N ARG A 67 -0.77 -9.97 9.44
CA ARG A 67 -1.94 -10.53 8.75
C ARG A 67 -2.22 -11.97 9.20
N LYS A 68 -1.21 -12.81 9.31
CA LYS A 68 -1.36 -14.18 9.85
C LYS A 68 -1.98 -14.18 11.25
N HIS A 69 -1.52 -13.32 12.16
CA HIS A 69 -2.10 -13.21 13.50
C HIS A 69 -3.55 -12.71 13.47
N LEU A 70 -3.89 -11.78 12.57
CA LEU A 70 -5.26 -11.30 12.38
C LEU A 70 -6.22 -12.40 11.90
N ASP A 71 -5.71 -13.37 11.14
CA ASP A 71 -6.50 -14.47 10.58
C ASP A 71 -6.57 -15.69 11.51
N ASP A 72 -5.45 -16.08 12.14
CA ASP A 72 -5.36 -17.24 13.03
C ASP A 72 -6.10 -17.01 14.36
N VAL A 73 -6.06 -15.77 14.86
CA VAL A 73 -6.79 -15.33 16.04
C VAL A 73 -7.91 -14.44 15.55
N PRO A 74 -9.16 -14.58 16.04
CA PRO A 74 -10.27 -13.73 15.61
C PRO A 74 -10.07 -12.30 16.14
N LEU A 75 -9.16 -11.53 15.54
CA LEU A 75 -8.87 -10.13 15.86
C LEU A 75 -9.71 -9.19 14.98
N TRP A 76 -10.09 -9.65 13.78
CA TRP A 76 -11.14 -9.01 12.99
C TRP A 76 -12.45 -8.92 13.79
N ARG A 77 -13.15 -7.78 13.68
CA ARG A 77 -14.47 -7.55 14.29
C ARG A 77 -15.51 -7.39 13.19
N GLY A 78 -15.67 -8.46 12.41
CA GLY A 78 -16.36 -8.43 11.13
C GLY A 78 -15.35 -8.28 10.00
N ASP A 79 -15.44 -7.19 9.25
CA ASP A 79 -14.63 -6.94 8.05
C ASP A 79 -13.47 -5.96 8.26
N HIS A 80 -13.35 -5.42 9.46
CA HIS A 80 -12.29 -4.51 9.84
C HIS A 80 -11.95 -4.66 11.33
N VAL A 81 -10.86 -3.99 11.75
CA VAL A 81 -10.47 -3.83 13.15
C VAL A 81 -9.89 -2.44 13.34
N ALA A 82 -10.25 -1.76 14.43
CA ALA A 82 -9.68 -0.45 14.75
C ALA A 82 -8.20 -0.57 15.11
N VAL A 83 -7.38 0.37 14.63
CA VAL A 83 -5.93 0.39 14.90
C VAL A 83 -5.66 0.37 16.41
N LYS A 84 -6.33 1.25 17.15
CA LYS A 84 -6.22 1.32 18.61
C LYS A 84 -6.61 0.01 19.30
N GLN A 85 -7.70 -0.62 18.87
CA GLN A 85 -8.14 -1.89 19.44
C GLN A 85 -7.09 -2.99 19.21
N LEU A 86 -6.47 -3.01 18.03
CA LEU A 86 -5.45 -4.00 17.70
C LEU A 86 -4.18 -3.81 18.54
N ILE A 87 -3.76 -2.56 18.79
CA ILE A 87 -2.66 -2.25 19.72
C ILE A 87 -3.00 -2.74 21.13
N GLU A 88 -4.21 -2.45 21.62
CA GLU A 88 -4.67 -2.91 22.93
C GLU A 88 -4.71 -4.44 23.04
N ASP A 89 -5.15 -5.13 21.98
CA ASP A 89 -5.21 -6.59 21.94
C ASP A 89 -3.80 -7.21 22.06
N PHE A 90 -2.82 -6.70 21.30
CA PHE A 90 -1.41 -7.13 21.39
C PHE A 90 -0.78 -6.85 22.77
N ALA A 91 -1.24 -5.81 23.47
CA ALA A 91 -0.80 -5.51 24.84
C ALA A 91 -1.52 -6.34 25.92
N ARG A 92 -2.67 -6.93 25.61
CA ARG A 92 -3.54 -7.62 26.58
C ARG A 92 -3.41 -9.13 26.56
N TYR A 93 -3.26 -9.74 25.38
CA TYR A 93 -3.37 -11.18 25.22
C TYR A 93 -2.01 -11.87 25.08
N LEU A 94 -1.74 -12.85 25.96
CA LEU A 94 -0.46 -13.55 26.03
C LEU A 94 -0.19 -14.51 24.87
N TYR A 95 -1.23 -14.87 24.12
CA TYR A 95 -1.11 -15.68 22.89
C TYR A 95 -0.76 -14.86 21.65
N LEU A 96 -0.68 -13.54 21.77
CA LEU A 96 -0.13 -12.67 20.74
C LEU A 96 1.36 -12.39 21.01
N PRO A 97 2.17 -12.13 19.98
CA PRO A 97 3.57 -11.80 20.15
C PRO A 97 3.77 -10.60 21.08
N ARG A 98 4.70 -10.73 22.02
CA ARG A 98 5.11 -9.64 22.90
C ARG A 98 5.98 -8.67 22.11
N ILE A 99 5.39 -7.57 21.69
CA ILE A 99 6.07 -6.48 20.97
C ILE A 99 6.70 -5.47 21.95
N ALA A 100 7.74 -4.78 21.50
CA ALA A 100 8.45 -3.77 22.30
C ALA A 100 7.58 -2.58 22.68
N GLY A 101 6.70 -2.17 21.76
CA GLY A 101 5.80 -1.04 21.92
C GLY A 101 4.86 -0.91 20.71
N PRO A 102 3.88 0.01 20.79
CA PRO A 102 2.91 0.25 19.72
C PRO A 102 3.55 0.56 18.36
N GLU A 103 4.70 1.22 18.36
CA GLU A 103 5.46 1.62 17.16
C GLU A 103 5.82 0.42 16.28
N VAL A 104 6.09 -0.74 16.87
CA VAL A 104 6.39 -1.98 16.13
C VAL A 104 5.18 -2.42 15.31
N LEU A 105 3.99 -2.28 15.88
CA LEU A 105 2.74 -2.67 15.24
C LEU A 105 2.31 -1.63 14.19
N VAL A 106 2.41 -0.34 14.52
CA VAL A 106 2.09 0.77 13.61
C VAL A 106 2.97 0.68 12.35
N GLN A 107 4.27 0.44 12.50
CA GLN A 107 5.17 0.26 11.36
C GLN A 107 4.75 -0.94 10.49
N ALA A 108 4.41 -2.08 11.10
CA ALA A 108 3.93 -3.26 10.38
C ALA A 108 2.63 -2.99 9.60
N MET A 109 1.75 -2.14 10.15
CA MET A 109 0.53 -1.70 9.46
C MET A 109 0.85 -0.81 8.27
N GLN A 110 1.72 0.19 8.44
CA GLN A 110 2.12 1.10 7.36
C GLN A 110 2.79 0.33 6.20
N ASP A 111 3.72 -0.56 6.53
CA ASP A 111 4.39 -1.41 5.57
C ASP A 111 3.39 -2.31 4.84
N GLY A 112 2.43 -2.87 5.57
CA GLY A 112 1.38 -3.74 5.02
C GLY A 112 0.47 -3.03 4.03
N VAL A 113 0.03 -1.82 4.35
CA VAL A 113 -0.81 -1.00 3.46
C VAL A 113 -0.02 -0.55 2.23
N ALA A 114 1.30 -0.35 2.37
CA ALA A 114 2.17 0.06 1.27
C ALA A 114 2.58 -1.08 0.32
N LEU A 115 2.41 -2.36 0.71
CA LEU A 115 2.70 -3.49 -0.17
C LEU A 115 1.86 -3.43 -1.44
N LEU A 116 2.47 -3.60 -2.61
CA LEU A 116 1.72 -3.74 -3.87
C LEU A 116 0.87 -5.02 -3.91
N THR A 117 1.29 -6.05 -3.18
CA THR A 117 0.59 -7.33 -3.03
C THR A 117 -0.35 -7.35 -1.83
N TRP A 118 -0.76 -6.19 -1.30
CA TRP A 118 -1.58 -6.10 -0.09
C TRP A 118 -2.87 -6.92 -0.15
N HIS A 119 -3.44 -7.09 -1.34
CA HIS A 119 -4.63 -7.91 -1.58
C HIS A 119 -4.45 -9.37 -1.16
N SER A 120 -3.26 -9.94 -1.36
CA SER A 120 -2.94 -11.33 -1.03
C SER A 120 -2.17 -11.46 0.28
N ASP A 121 -1.29 -10.52 0.57
CA ASP A 121 -0.24 -10.71 1.57
C ASP A 121 -0.46 -9.93 2.88
N SER A 122 -1.33 -8.92 2.88
CA SER A 122 -1.57 -8.06 4.05
C SER A 122 -3.04 -7.62 4.16
N PHE A 123 -3.32 -6.32 4.14
CA PHE A 123 -4.61 -5.70 4.41
C PHE A 123 -4.62 -4.26 3.89
N ALA A 124 -5.80 -3.66 3.84
CA ALA A 124 -5.98 -2.24 3.54
C ALA A 124 -6.17 -1.41 4.82
N TYR A 125 -6.15 -0.09 4.68
CA TYR A 125 -6.45 0.85 5.75
C TYR A 125 -7.53 1.85 5.33
N ALA A 126 -8.43 2.19 6.23
CA ALA A 126 -9.39 3.27 6.05
C ALA A 126 -9.32 4.26 7.21
N GLU A 127 -9.42 5.56 6.91
CA GLU A 127 -9.46 6.62 7.92
C GLU A 127 -10.69 6.54 8.82
N SER A 128 -11.81 6.03 8.29
CA SER A 128 -13.02 5.75 9.08
C SER A 128 -13.96 4.79 8.35
N TYR A 129 -14.89 4.21 9.09
CA TYR A 129 -15.99 3.42 8.56
C TYR A 129 -17.33 4.13 8.75
N ASP A 130 -18.04 4.37 7.66
CA ASP A 130 -19.39 4.91 7.66
C ASP A 130 -20.40 3.77 7.81
N GLN A 131 -20.90 3.57 9.03
CA GLN A 131 -21.84 2.51 9.35
C GLN A 131 -23.20 2.68 8.66
N ALA A 132 -23.64 3.92 8.39
CA ALA A 132 -24.93 4.18 7.75
C ALA A 132 -24.87 3.88 6.24
N GLY A 133 -23.76 4.24 5.60
CA GLY A 133 -23.51 3.99 4.18
C GLY A 133 -22.86 2.64 3.87
N GLY A 134 -22.41 1.90 4.89
CA GLY A 134 -21.66 0.65 4.72
C GLY A 134 -20.33 0.85 3.97
N ARG A 135 -19.70 2.01 4.10
CA ARG A 135 -18.57 2.44 3.25
C ARG A 135 -17.34 2.85 4.06
N TYR A 136 -16.16 2.42 3.62
CA TYR A 136 -14.88 2.85 4.17
C TYR A 136 -14.45 4.17 3.53
N ARG A 137 -14.12 5.18 4.35
CA ARG A 137 -13.66 6.50 3.88
C ARG A 137 -12.15 6.60 4.00
N GLY A 138 -11.52 7.24 3.01
CA GLY A 138 -10.06 7.31 2.93
C GLY A 138 -9.45 5.91 2.88
N LEU A 139 -9.98 5.04 2.02
CA LEU A 139 -9.52 3.67 1.87
C LEU A 139 -8.23 3.64 1.02
N HIS A 140 -7.17 3.07 1.57
CA HIS A 140 -5.83 2.99 1.00
C HIS A 140 -5.34 1.54 0.97
N GLY A 141 -4.64 1.19 -0.11
CA GLY A 141 -3.94 -0.07 -0.30
C GLY A 141 -2.96 0.06 -1.46
N GLY A 142 -1.77 -0.49 -1.33
CA GLY A 142 -0.65 -0.29 -2.26
C GLY A 142 -0.07 1.13 -2.19
N GLN A 143 -0.29 1.84 -1.08
CA GLN A 143 0.09 3.24 -0.90
C GLN A 143 0.72 3.45 0.47
N VAL A 144 1.72 4.34 0.54
CA VAL A 144 2.32 4.73 1.81
C VAL A 144 1.34 5.61 2.57
N VAL A 145 1.01 5.20 3.80
CA VAL A 145 0.16 5.96 4.72
C VAL A 145 0.92 6.32 5.98
N THR A 146 0.59 7.47 6.56
CA THR A 146 1.09 7.86 7.89
C THR A 146 0.08 7.43 8.94
N LEU A 147 0.47 6.51 9.80
CA LEU A 147 -0.34 6.03 10.92
C LEU A 147 0.30 6.45 12.23
N SER A 148 -0.53 6.73 13.22
CA SER A 148 -0.13 6.90 14.62
C SER A 148 -0.84 5.86 15.49
N GLU A 149 -0.33 5.65 16.70
CA GLU A 149 -0.97 4.76 17.68
C GLU A 149 -2.39 5.21 18.08
N ASP A 150 -2.65 6.52 18.01
CA ASP A 150 -3.96 7.14 18.28
C ASP A 150 -4.87 7.22 17.05
N SER A 151 -4.51 6.57 15.93
CA SER A 151 -5.33 6.60 14.72
C SER A 151 -6.76 6.11 14.99
N ALA A 152 -7.74 6.93 14.60
CA ALA A 152 -9.15 6.56 14.60
C ALA A 152 -9.53 5.62 13.46
N GLY A 153 -8.59 5.35 12.55
CA GLY A 153 -8.81 4.49 11.40
C GLY A 153 -8.86 3.01 11.73
N VAL A 154 -9.17 2.24 10.70
CA VAL A 154 -9.39 0.81 10.77
C VAL A 154 -8.53 0.11 9.72
N LEU A 155 -7.99 -1.05 10.08
CA LEU A 155 -7.53 -2.01 9.07
C LEU A 155 -8.74 -2.71 8.50
N VAL A 156 -8.76 -2.93 7.19
CA VAL A 156 -9.86 -3.54 6.46
C VAL A 156 -9.35 -4.81 5.79
N LYS A 157 -10.16 -5.87 5.83
CA LYS A 157 -9.83 -7.10 5.13
C LYS A 157 -9.65 -6.83 3.62
N PRO A 158 -8.63 -7.43 2.98
CA PRO A 158 -8.28 -7.04 1.62
C PRO A 158 -9.36 -7.32 0.57
N ASP A 159 -10.11 -8.40 0.70
CA ASP A 159 -11.24 -8.74 -0.17
C ASP A 159 -12.36 -7.68 -0.10
N VAL A 160 -12.68 -7.21 1.11
CA VAL A 160 -13.69 -6.18 1.33
C VAL A 160 -13.23 -4.82 0.79
N ALA A 161 -11.97 -4.46 1.05
CA ALA A 161 -11.37 -3.24 0.54
C ALA A 161 -11.31 -3.24 -0.99
N GLN A 162 -10.87 -4.36 -1.58
CA GLN A 162 -10.79 -4.52 -3.03
C GLN A 162 -12.15 -4.36 -3.69
N HIS A 163 -13.17 -5.01 -3.14
CA HIS A 163 -14.53 -4.89 -3.66
C HIS A 163 -15.03 -3.43 -3.69
N GLN A 164 -14.75 -2.65 -2.65
CA GLN A 164 -15.12 -1.23 -2.65
C GLN A 164 -14.31 -0.42 -3.66
N MET A 165 -12.99 -0.61 -3.74
CA MET A 165 -12.13 0.09 -4.71
C MET A 165 -12.55 -0.20 -6.16
N ASP A 166 -12.88 -1.45 -6.47
CA ASP A 166 -13.35 -1.87 -7.79
C ASP A 166 -14.73 -1.28 -8.12
N ALA A 167 -15.63 -1.17 -7.14
CA ALA A 167 -16.94 -0.55 -7.31
C ALA A 167 -16.83 0.95 -7.56
N GLU A 168 -15.88 1.64 -6.92
CA GLU A 168 -15.67 3.08 -7.08
C GLU A 168 -14.87 3.45 -8.35
N THR A 169 -14.05 2.53 -8.87
CA THR A 169 -13.28 2.73 -10.11
C THR A 169 -14.11 2.51 -11.37
N LYS A 170 -15.16 1.70 -11.30
CA LYS A 170 -16.09 1.52 -12.42
C LYS A 170 -16.92 2.80 -12.61
N PRO A 171 -16.99 3.38 -13.82
CA PRO A 171 -17.86 4.51 -14.07
C PRO A 171 -19.30 4.14 -13.72
N ALA A 172 -19.96 4.94 -12.87
CA ALA A 172 -21.40 4.81 -12.66
C ALA A 172 -22.11 5.02 -14.01
N ILE A 173 -22.60 3.94 -14.61
CA ILE A 173 -23.47 4.02 -15.78
C ILE A 173 -24.74 4.74 -15.31
N PRO A 174 -25.10 5.91 -15.87
CA PRO A 174 -26.37 6.54 -15.57
C PRO A 174 -27.49 5.57 -15.97
N PRO A 175 -28.59 5.46 -15.20
CA PRO A 175 -29.73 4.66 -15.63
C PRO A 175 -30.26 5.23 -16.95
N GLU A 176 -30.18 4.45 -18.03
CA GLU A 176 -30.77 4.81 -19.32
C GLU A 176 -32.29 4.97 -19.14
N PRO A 177 -32.91 6.03 -19.72
CA PRO A 177 -34.35 6.12 -19.80
C PRO A 177 -34.87 5.00 -20.71
N SER A 178 -35.83 4.21 -20.21
CA SER A 178 -36.60 3.29 -21.05
C SER A 178 -37.38 4.06 -22.10
N GLU A 179 -36.93 4.04 -23.35
CA GLU A 179 -37.77 4.29 -24.52
C GLU A 179 -38.25 2.96 -25.10
N GLY A 180 -39.53 2.71 -24.91
CA GLY A 180 -40.25 1.63 -25.58
C GLY A 180 -40.54 1.94 -27.04
N GLY A 181 -40.82 0.89 -27.82
CA GLY A 181 -41.52 1.03 -29.10
C GLY A 181 -40.94 0.22 -30.24
N LEU A 182 -40.96 -1.11 -30.14
CA LEU A 182 -40.86 -2.00 -31.29
C LEU A 182 -42.13 -1.85 -32.15
N THR A 183 -41.99 -1.34 -33.38
CA THR A 183 -42.96 -1.58 -34.45
C THR A 183 -42.21 -2.10 -35.67
N GLY A 184 -42.63 -3.27 -36.14
CA GLY A 184 -42.24 -3.79 -37.44
C GLY A 184 -43.17 -4.93 -37.81
N VAL A 185 -43.87 -4.81 -38.94
CA VAL A 185 -44.19 -5.90 -39.88
C VAL A 185 -44.54 -5.33 -41.27
N GLY A 186 -43.71 -5.66 -42.27
CA GLY A 186 -44.05 -6.08 -43.66
C GLY A 186 -44.60 -5.05 -44.67
N PRO A 187 -44.70 -5.39 -45.98
CA PRO A 187 -44.28 -6.61 -46.72
C PRO A 187 -43.17 -6.30 -47.78
N GLY A 188 -42.41 -7.21 -48.39
CA GLY A 188 -42.71 -8.51 -48.98
C GLY A 188 -42.81 -8.40 -50.51
N THR A 189 -41.67 -8.46 -51.22
CA THR A 189 -41.62 -8.61 -52.70
C THR A 189 -40.51 -9.58 -53.13
N SER A 190 -40.84 -10.31 -54.19
CA SER A 190 -40.32 -11.62 -54.57
C SER A 190 -39.38 -11.56 -55.78
N GLY A 191 -38.56 -12.60 -55.94
CA GLY A 191 -37.91 -13.03 -57.20
C GLY A 191 -36.40 -12.78 -57.22
N GLY A 192 -35.53 -13.71 -57.59
CA GLY A 192 -35.67 -15.06 -58.11
C GLY A 192 -34.38 -15.42 -58.86
N GLN A 193 -33.91 -16.67 -58.70
CA GLN A 193 -32.97 -17.42 -59.56
C GLN A 193 -31.52 -16.90 -59.66
N SER A 194 -30.48 -17.69 -59.89
CA SER A 194 -30.11 -19.11 -59.74
C SER A 194 -28.71 -19.21 -60.38
N GLY A 195 -27.75 -19.89 -59.76
CA GLY A 195 -26.40 -19.99 -60.33
C GLY A 195 -25.44 -20.84 -59.49
N GLN A 196 -25.67 -22.15 -59.54
CA GLN A 196 -24.72 -23.23 -59.25
C GLN A 196 -23.45 -22.98 -60.10
N GLY A 197 -22.19 -23.24 -59.74
CA GLY A 197 -21.53 -23.98 -58.67
C GLY A 197 -20.07 -24.16 -59.14
N THR A 198 -19.12 -24.39 -58.22
CA THR A 198 -17.94 -25.29 -58.31
C THR A 198 -16.99 -24.95 -57.16
N GLY A 199 -16.64 -25.96 -56.36
CA GLY A 199 -15.72 -25.81 -55.24
C GLY A 199 -14.28 -25.52 -55.68
N THR A 200 -13.45 -25.08 -54.74
CA THR A 200 -12.39 -25.89 -54.12
C THR A 200 -11.82 -25.07 -52.97
N THR A 201 -11.52 -25.75 -51.88
CA THR A 201 -10.89 -25.27 -50.66
C THR A 201 -9.49 -24.67 -50.88
N THR A 202 -9.10 -23.88 -49.87
CA THR A 202 -7.76 -23.68 -49.29
C THR A 202 -6.99 -22.41 -49.68
N GLY A 203 -6.73 -21.57 -48.66
CA GLY A 203 -5.60 -20.63 -48.67
C GLY A 203 -5.92 -19.14 -48.55
N GLY A 204 -6.94 -18.73 -47.78
CA GLY A 204 -7.15 -17.32 -47.44
C GLY A 204 -6.33 -16.92 -46.21
N GLY A 205 -5.05 -16.57 -46.40
CA GLY A 205 -4.25 -15.93 -45.36
C GLY A 205 -4.91 -14.62 -44.93
N SER A 206 -5.31 -14.53 -43.67
CA SER A 206 -5.75 -13.26 -43.08
C SER A 206 -4.59 -12.25 -43.13
N PRO A 207 -4.83 -10.97 -43.47
CA PRO A 207 -3.78 -9.97 -43.50
C PRO A 207 -3.24 -9.77 -42.08
N THR A 208 -1.97 -10.09 -41.87
CA THR A 208 -1.27 -9.86 -40.61
C THR A 208 -1.25 -8.36 -40.35
N LYS A 209 -2.08 -7.90 -39.40
CA LYS A 209 -2.14 -6.51 -38.96
C LYS A 209 -0.74 -6.09 -38.49
N VAL A 210 -0.11 -5.17 -39.20
CA VAL A 210 1.22 -4.65 -38.86
C VAL A 210 1.13 -3.94 -37.51
N ALA A 211 1.88 -4.41 -36.52
CA ALA A 211 1.89 -3.81 -35.19
C ALA A 211 2.57 -2.43 -35.21
N PRO A 212 2.04 -1.43 -34.47
CA PRO A 212 2.65 -0.11 -34.36
C PRO A 212 4.03 -0.20 -33.67
N ARG A 213 4.99 0.61 -34.14
CA ARG A 213 6.40 0.55 -33.70
C ARG A 213 6.88 1.78 -32.93
N ARG A 214 6.07 2.83 -32.81
CA ARG A 214 6.45 4.09 -32.14
C ARG A 214 5.27 4.64 -31.35
N PHE A 215 5.55 5.04 -30.12
CA PHE A 215 4.62 5.78 -29.25
C PHE A 215 5.14 7.21 -29.07
N TYR A 216 4.22 8.19 -29.08
CA TYR A 216 4.49 9.57 -28.69
C TYR A 216 3.24 10.12 -27.98
N GLY A 217 3.44 10.93 -26.94
CA GLY A 217 2.34 11.47 -26.16
C GLY A 217 2.78 12.65 -25.30
N THR A 218 1.88 13.60 -25.10
CA THR A 218 2.07 14.78 -24.26
C THR A 218 0.86 14.92 -23.36
N VAL A 219 1.09 15.24 -22.08
CA VAL A 219 0.03 15.50 -21.10
C VAL A 219 0.38 16.77 -20.34
N VAL A 220 -0.61 17.64 -20.16
CA VAL A 220 -0.48 18.82 -19.30
C VAL A 220 -0.71 18.36 -17.87
N VAL A 221 0.29 18.55 -17.01
CA VAL A 221 0.23 18.20 -15.59
C VAL A 221 -0.08 19.44 -14.75
N ASP A 222 -0.76 19.23 -13.62
CA ASP A 222 -1.00 20.31 -12.68
C ASP A 222 0.31 20.64 -11.92
N PRO A 223 0.81 21.89 -11.96
CA PRO A 223 2.06 22.26 -11.29
C PRO A 223 2.06 21.95 -9.79
N ALA A 224 0.89 22.07 -9.12
CA ALA A 224 0.78 21.79 -7.69
C ALA A 224 0.84 20.29 -7.35
N ARG A 225 0.66 19.42 -8.36
CA ARG A 225 0.65 17.96 -8.23
C ARG A 225 1.66 17.28 -9.16
N ALA A 226 2.59 18.03 -9.74
CA ALA A 226 3.49 17.56 -10.78
C ALA A 226 4.27 16.29 -10.40
N GLY A 227 4.68 16.14 -9.13
CA GLY A 227 5.34 14.91 -8.66
C GLY A 227 4.42 13.68 -8.64
N ARG A 228 3.16 13.82 -8.22
CA ARG A 228 2.16 12.73 -8.23
C ARG A 228 1.82 12.34 -9.66
N ASP A 229 1.56 13.34 -10.52
CA ASP A 229 1.18 13.11 -11.90
C ASP A 229 2.34 12.50 -12.70
N ALA A 230 3.58 12.96 -12.48
CA ALA A 230 4.77 12.34 -13.06
C ALA A 230 4.96 10.89 -12.58
N GLY A 231 4.71 10.60 -11.31
CA GLY A 231 4.70 9.23 -10.78
C GLY A 231 3.66 8.35 -11.47
N ARG A 232 2.42 8.84 -11.59
CA ARG A 232 1.36 8.12 -12.31
C ARG A 232 1.71 7.88 -13.79
N ILE A 233 2.31 8.86 -14.47
CA ILE A 233 2.78 8.69 -15.85
C ILE A 233 3.91 7.66 -15.92
N ALA A 234 4.78 7.62 -14.91
CA ALA A 234 5.82 6.61 -14.81
C ALA A 234 5.24 5.20 -14.70
N ASP A 235 4.25 5.01 -13.83
CA ASP A 235 3.66 3.71 -13.53
C ASP A 235 2.72 3.23 -14.66
N GLU A 236 1.87 4.11 -15.17
CA GLU A 236 0.78 3.76 -16.09
C GLU A 236 1.19 3.81 -17.57
N VAL A 237 2.34 4.42 -17.90
CA VAL A 237 2.77 4.56 -19.30
C VAL A 237 4.23 4.15 -19.47
N ILE A 238 5.16 4.77 -18.74
CA ILE A 238 6.60 4.55 -18.96
C ILE A 238 6.97 3.11 -18.61
N ALA A 239 6.47 2.56 -17.50
CA ALA A 239 6.79 1.20 -17.05
C ALA A 239 6.38 0.14 -18.10
N HIS A 240 5.22 0.31 -18.74
CA HIS A 240 4.76 -0.61 -19.78
C HIS A 240 5.60 -0.54 -21.06
N LEU A 241 6.14 0.63 -21.39
CA LEU A 241 7.02 0.82 -22.55
C LEU A 241 8.43 0.30 -22.28
N VAL A 242 8.99 0.58 -21.10
CA VAL A 242 10.32 0.07 -20.68
C VAL A 242 10.31 -1.45 -20.53
N GLY A 243 9.18 -2.04 -20.12
CA GLY A 243 9.02 -3.49 -20.01
C GLY A 243 9.05 -4.24 -21.34
N GLN A 244 9.05 -3.57 -22.50
CA GLN A 244 9.12 -4.22 -23.80
C GLN A 244 10.57 -4.53 -24.19
N LEU A 245 10.84 -5.79 -24.56
CA LEU A 245 12.17 -6.24 -24.96
C LEU A 245 12.68 -5.45 -26.18
N GLY A 246 13.77 -4.70 -26.00
CA GLY A 246 14.39 -3.89 -27.05
C GLY A 246 13.77 -2.51 -27.27
N ALA A 247 12.86 -2.06 -26.40
CA ALA A 247 12.34 -0.69 -26.45
C ALA A 247 13.35 0.31 -25.87
N GLU A 248 13.57 1.40 -26.61
CA GLU A 248 14.32 2.56 -26.13
C GLU A 248 13.31 3.65 -25.75
N VAL A 249 13.32 4.06 -24.49
CA VAL A 249 12.36 5.03 -23.93
C VAL A 249 13.11 6.25 -23.43
N THR A 250 12.81 7.41 -24.03
CA THR A 250 13.34 8.71 -23.62
C THR A 250 12.21 9.53 -23.00
N VAL A 251 12.45 10.06 -21.80
CA VAL A 251 11.50 10.90 -21.07
C VAL A 251 12.09 12.30 -20.93
N THR A 252 11.35 13.31 -21.41
CA THR A 252 11.73 14.71 -21.31
C THR A 252 10.67 15.45 -20.52
N ILE A 253 11.10 16.26 -19.54
CA ILE A 253 10.22 17.16 -18.79
C ILE A 253 10.46 18.58 -19.31
N GLU A 254 9.40 19.21 -19.82
CA GLU A 254 9.41 20.61 -20.24
C GLU A 254 8.61 21.44 -19.22
N ILE A 255 9.18 22.57 -18.80
CA ILE A 255 8.55 23.49 -17.84
C ILE A 255 8.39 24.85 -18.52
N GLN A 256 7.15 25.28 -18.69
CA GLN A 256 6.82 26.59 -19.23
C GLN A 256 6.12 27.42 -18.16
N ALA A 257 6.57 28.65 -17.96
CA ALA A 257 5.94 29.61 -17.06
C ALA A 257 5.81 30.95 -17.76
N ASN A 258 4.57 31.47 -17.84
CA ASN A 258 4.33 32.84 -18.28
C ASN A 258 4.38 33.76 -17.05
N LEU A 259 5.25 34.76 -17.09
CA LEU A 259 5.45 35.74 -16.01
C LEU A 259 5.14 37.16 -16.54
N PRO A 260 3.85 37.58 -16.55
CA PRO A 260 3.43 38.82 -17.22
C PRO A 260 4.07 40.09 -16.67
N SER A 261 4.46 40.08 -15.39
CA SER A 261 5.13 41.20 -14.71
C SER A 261 6.66 41.14 -14.80
N GLY A 262 7.21 40.16 -15.52
CA GLY A 262 8.63 39.82 -15.50
C GLY A 262 9.02 39.00 -14.26
N ALA A 263 10.17 38.32 -14.36
CA ALA A 263 10.79 37.61 -13.25
C ALA A 263 11.65 38.58 -12.41
N SER A 264 11.59 38.47 -11.07
CA SER A 264 12.51 39.21 -10.22
C SER A 264 13.92 38.62 -10.28
N ASP A 265 14.96 39.43 -10.04
CA ASP A 265 16.35 38.97 -10.01
C ASP A 265 16.56 37.79 -9.05
N GLN A 266 15.86 37.81 -7.92
CA GLN A 266 15.87 36.72 -6.95
C GLN A 266 15.27 35.42 -7.52
N LEU A 267 14.14 35.51 -8.24
CA LEU A 267 13.51 34.35 -8.89
C LEU A 267 14.42 33.78 -9.99
N VAL A 268 14.94 34.66 -10.86
CA VAL A 268 15.87 34.26 -11.94
C VAL A 268 17.07 33.52 -11.38
N ARG A 269 17.68 34.07 -10.32
CA ARG A 269 18.82 33.43 -9.65
C ARG A 269 18.47 32.05 -9.08
N ILE A 270 17.39 31.95 -8.29
CA ILE A 270 16.97 30.70 -7.64
C ILE A 270 16.69 29.61 -8.69
N VAL A 271 15.90 29.94 -9.71
CA VAL A 271 15.51 28.97 -10.75
C VAL A 271 16.72 28.55 -11.57
N THR A 272 17.59 29.49 -11.96
CA THR A 272 18.81 29.16 -12.73
C THR A 272 19.76 28.27 -11.95
N GLU A 273 19.98 28.54 -10.67
CA GLU A 273 20.86 27.75 -9.80
C GLU A 273 20.31 26.33 -9.55
N ASN A 274 19.02 26.21 -9.29
CA ASN A 274 18.36 24.93 -9.12
C ASN A 274 18.37 24.11 -10.42
N SER A 275 18.08 24.73 -11.57
CA SER A 275 18.10 24.04 -12.86
C SER A 275 19.50 23.54 -13.24
N ARG A 276 20.57 24.28 -12.88
CA ARG A 276 21.96 23.78 -13.02
C ARG A 276 22.21 22.58 -12.12
N THR A 277 21.77 22.63 -10.86
CA THR A 277 21.92 21.52 -9.91
C THR A 277 21.17 20.27 -10.38
N LEU A 278 19.98 20.45 -10.95
CA LEU A 278 19.15 19.39 -11.53
C LEU A 278 19.55 19.02 -12.97
N LYS A 279 20.64 19.59 -13.49
CA LYS A 279 21.25 19.28 -14.79
C LYS A 279 20.32 19.45 -15.99
N PHE A 280 19.50 20.51 -15.99
CA PHE A 280 18.71 20.88 -17.16
C PHE A 280 19.64 21.14 -18.35
N THR A 281 19.36 20.50 -19.49
CA THR A 281 20.18 20.61 -20.71
C THR A 281 19.82 21.83 -21.56
N SER A 282 18.58 22.32 -21.43
CA SER A 282 18.08 23.55 -22.05
C SER A 282 17.29 24.35 -21.01
N LEU A 283 17.67 25.60 -20.75
CA LEU A 283 17.03 26.51 -19.80
C LEU A 283 17.33 27.97 -20.16
N GLY A 284 16.41 28.88 -19.86
CA GLY A 284 16.60 30.32 -20.07
C GLY A 284 15.40 31.13 -19.60
N PHE A 285 15.64 32.40 -19.26
CA PHE A 285 14.58 33.41 -19.17
C PHE A 285 14.72 34.28 -20.42
N GLU A 286 13.68 34.36 -21.22
CA GLU A 286 13.63 35.20 -22.42
C GLU A 286 12.81 36.44 -22.09
N SER A 287 13.39 37.62 -22.33
CA SER A 287 12.60 38.82 -22.53
C SER A 287 12.07 38.74 -23.95
N GLU A 288 10.74 38.78 -24.09
CA GLU A 288 10.01 38.73 -25.37
C GLU A 288 10.71 39.46 -26.53
#